data_AF-A0A819J1R0-F1
#
_entry.id   AF-A0A819J1R0-F1
#
_cell.length_a   1.000
_cell.length_b   1.000
_cell.length_c   1.000
_cell.angle_alpha   90.00
_cell.angle_beta   90.00
_cell.angle_gamma   90.00
#
_symmetry.space_group_name_H-M   'P 1'
#
loop_
_entity.id
_entity.type
_entity.pdbx_description
1 polymer ?
#
loop_
_entity_poly.entity_id
_entity_poly.type
_entity_poly.pdbx_seq_one_letter_code
_entity_poly.pdbx_strand_id
1 'polypeptide(L)'
;MSQYPCTITECPRISRVLCYCCKNNYCIEHLKDHNDIYLSQLYQLTNDINKLSEYFRGQYRQQLDQWRHESHQTIDLYYEKKCQELDNKIIPNEILNQNRQVIEWIKLK
;
A
#
# COMPACT_ATOMS: atom_id res chain seq x y z
N MET A 1 9.00 58.78 1.86
CA MET A 1 8.88 57.34 1.62
C MET A 1 10.07 56.66 2.27
N SER A 2 9.85 55.87 3.32
CA SER A 2 10.89 55.18 4.08
C SER A 2 11.60 54.13 3.21
N GLN A 3 12.90 54.33 2.97
CA GLN A 3 13.76 53.43 2.19
C GLN A 3 14.35 52.37 3.13
N TYR A 4 13.79 51.16 3.11
CA TYR A 4 14.33 50.05 3.89
C TYR A 4 15.50 49.38 3.15
N PRO A 5 16.59 49.01 3.82
CA PRO A 5 17.67 48.24 3.20
C PRO A 5 17.17 46.84 2.81
N CYS A 6 17.82 46.22 1.83
CA CYS A 6 17.66 44.80 1.58
C CYS A 6 18.10 44.00 2.82
N THR A 7 17.38 42.92 3.15
CA THR A 7 17.66 42.05 4.31
C THR A 7 19.02 41.34 4.18
N ILE A 8 19.53 41.21 2.95
CA ILE A 8 20.87 40.71 2.68
C ILE A 8 21.88 41.80 3.06
N THR A 9 22.66 41.54 4.12
CA THR A 9 23.59 42.50 4.76
C THR A 9 24.67 43.05 3.83
N GLU A 10 25.05 42.31 2.80
CA GLU A 10 26.06 42.71 1.81
C GLU A 10 25.47 43.44 0.60
N CYS A 11 24.14 43.60 0.54
CA CYS A 11 23.49 44.21 -0.60
C CYS A 11 23.42 45.74 -0.45
N PRO A 12 24.08 46.52 -1.31
CA PRO A 12 23.98 47.99 -1.27
C PRO A 12 22.63 48.53 -1.77
N ARG A 13 21.72 47.66 -2.21
CA ARG A 13 20.47 48.05 -2.85
C ARG A 13 19.36 48.25 -1.83
N ILE A 14 18.56 49.30 -2.05
CA ILE A 14 17.34 49.56 -1.28
C ILE A 14 16.29 48.50 -1.64
N SER A 15 15.56 48.04 -0.63
CA SER A 15 14.43 47.15 -0.82
C SER A 15 13.33 47.83 -1.64
N ARG A 16 12.76 47.06 -2.57
CA ARG A 16 11.60 47.50 -3.36
C ARG A 16 10.33 46.73 -3.01
N VAL A 17 10.48 45.60 -2.33
CA VAL A 17 9.39 44.67 -2.06
C VAL A 17 9.59 44.03 -0.68
N LEU A 18 8.50 43.97 0.09
CA LEU A 18 8.38 43.16 1.29
C LEU A 18 7.87 41.77 0.89
N CYS A 19 8.61 40.72 1.23
CA CYS A 19 8.12 39.36 1.07
C CYS A 19 7.01 39.09 2.10
N TYR A 20 5.82 38.72 1.64
CA TYR A 20 4.68 38.44 2.54
C TYR A 20 4.87 37.18 3.38
N CYS A 21 5.62 36.20 2.87
CA CYS A 21 5.82 34.91 3.52
C CYS A 21 6.75 35.01 4.74
N CYS A 22 7.87 35.70 4.61
CA CYS A 22 8.88 35.80 5.66
C CYS A 22 8.98 37.19 6.30
N LYS A 23 8.17 38.17 5.84
CA LYS A 23 8.14 39.56 6.33
C LYS A 23 9.49 40.29 6.22
N ASN A 24 10.35 39.84 5.31
CA ASN A 24 11.65 40.44 5.04
C ASN A 24 11.63 41.34 3.82
N ASN A 25 12.41 42.41 3.86
CA ASN A 25 12.53 43.40 2.80
C ASN A 25 13.63 42.99 1.81
N TYR A 26 13.33 42.84 0.53
CA TYR A 26 14.30 42.46 -0.49
C TYR A 26 14.39 43.49 -1.63
N CYS A 27 15.55 43.56 -2.26
CA CYS A 27 15.65 44.15 -3.60
C CYS A 27 15.08 43.15 -4.64
N ILE A 28 14.82 43.60 -5.86
CA ILE A 28 14.18 42.76 -6.89
C ILE A 28 15.00 41.50 -7.20
N GLU A 29 16.34 41.61 -7.25
CA GLU A 29 17.21 40.46 -7.54
C GLU A 29 17.18 39.44 -6.41
N HIS A 30 17.42 39.85 -5.17
CA HIS A 30 17.39 38.92 -4.04
C HIS A 30 15.99 38.38 -3.74
N LEU A 31 14.92 39.07 -4.16
CA LEU A 31 13.58 38.50 -4.11
C LEU A 31 13.43 37.35 -5.12
N LYS A 32 14.01 37.48 -6.31
CA LYS A 32 14.00 36.43 -7.32
C LYS A 32 14.76 35.20 -6.81
N ASP A 33 15.98 35.40 -6.30
CA ASP A 33 16.79 34.30 -5.74
C ASP A 33 16.08 33.63 -4.56
N HIS A 34 15.47 34.45 -3.69
CA HIS A 34 14.68 33.96 -2.56
C HIS A 34 13.48 33.10 -3.02
N ASN A 35 12.78 33.52 -4.07
CA ASN A 35 11.67 32.75 -4.65
C ASN A 35 12.16 31.47 -5.32
N ASP A 36 13.31 31.51 -6.01
CA ASP A 36 13.89 30.33 -6.66
C ASP A 36 14.30 29.26 -5.65
N ILE A 37 14.88 29.67 -4.51
CA ILE A 37 15.19 28.79 -3.38
C ILE A 37 13.89 28.16 -2.82
N TYR A 38 12.86 28.97 -2.60
CA TYR A 38 11.57 28.47 -2.11
C TYR A 38 10.92 27.47 -3.07
N LEU A 39 10.92 27.76 -4.37
CA LEU A 39 10.40 26.86 -5.40
C LEU A 39 11.17 25.54 -5.40
N SER A 40 12.50 25.59 -5.31
CA SER A 40 13.34 24.38 -5.22
C SER A 40 12.94 23.50 -4.02
N GLN A 41 12.75 24.09 -2.85
CA GLN A 41 12.31 23.36 -1.65
C GLN A 41 10.90 22.77 -1.82
N LEU A 42 9.98 23.51 -2.43
CA LEU A 42 8.63 23.02 -2.72
C LEU A 42 8.64 21.84 -3.70
N TYR A 43 9.50 21.87 -4.72
CA TYR A 43 9.67 20.74 -5.63
C TYR A 43 10.23 19.50 -4.91
N GLN A 44 11.19 19.66 -4.00
CA GLN A 44 11.70 18.55 -3.19
C GLN A 44 10.60 17.93 -2.34
N LEU A 45 9.82 18.74 -1.61
CA LEU A 45 8.70 18.26 -0.81
C LEU A 45 7.65 17.52 -1.66
N THR A 46 7.33 18.06 -2.84
CA THR A 46 6.39 17.42 -3.77
C THR A 46 6.91 16.05 -4.22
N ASN A 47 8.20 15.96 -4.55
CA ASN A 47 8.82 14.71 -4.94
C ASN A 47 8.82 13.68 -3.80
N ASP A 48 9.06 14.10 -2.56
CA ASP A 48 9.06 13.20 -1.41
C ASP A 48 7.64 12.71 -1.08
N ILE A 49 6.63 13.57 -1.18
CA ILE A 49 5.22 13.18 -1.06
C ILE A 49 4.86 12.14 -2.13
N ASN A 50 5.27 12.37 -3.38
CA ASN A 50 5.01 11.44 -4.48
C ASN A 50 5.68 10.08 -4.23
N LYS A 51 6.95 10.07 -3.79
CA LYS A 51 7.65 8.83 -3.44
C LYS A 51 6.97 8.07 -2.32
N LEU A 52 6.53 8.77 -1.26
CA LEU A 52 5.78 8.16 -0.15
C LEU A 52 4.46 7.58 -0.64
N SER A 53 3.71 8.30 -1.47
CA SER A 53 2.47 7.82 -2.09
C SER A 53 2.70 6.53 -2.88
N GLU A 54 3.72 6.50 -3.74
CA GLU A 54 4.06 5.32 -4.53
C GLU A 54 4.52 4.14 -3.65
N TYR A 55 5.29 4.41 -2.60
CA TYR A 55 5.70 3.39 -1.62
C TYR A 55 4.49 2.75 -0.93
N PHE A 56 3.58 3.56 -0.40
CA PHE A 56 2.36 3.04 0.24
C PHE A 56 1.48 2.28 -0.76
N ARG A 57 1.30 2.79 -1.97
CA ARG A 57 0.56 2.08 -3.04
C ARG A 57 1.18 0.72 -3.35
N GLY A 58 2.51 0.65 -3.46
CA GLY A 58 3.23 -0.58 -3.74
C GLY A 58 3.11 -1.60 -2.61
N GLN A 59 3.38 -1.19 -1.37
CA GLN A 59 3.39 -2.09 -0.22
C GLN A 59 2.02 -2.66 0.13
N TYR A 60 0.98 -1.83 0.21
CA TYR A 60 -0.37 -2.32 0.53
C TYR A 60 -0.91 -3.23 -0.57
N ARG A 61 -0.56 -2.95 -1.84
CA ARG A 61 -0.95 -3.82 -2.95
C ARG A 61 -0.33 -5.21 -2.84
N GLN A 62 0.96 -5.29 -2.51
CA GLN A 62 1.64 -6.58 -2.29
C GLN A 62 1.02 -7.35 -1.11
N GLN A 63 0.71 -6.66 -0.01
CA GLN A 63 0.07 -7.29 1.15
C GLN A 63 -1.34 -7.80 0.82
N LEU A 64 -2.12 -7.04 0.05
CA LEU A 64 -3.45 -7.46 -0.40
C LEU A 64 -3.40 -8.64 -1.36
N ASP A 65 -2.44 -8.63 -2.30
CA ASP A 65 -2.25 -9.74 -3.24
C ASP A 65 -1.81 -11.02 -2.50
N GLN A 66 -0.93 -10.88 -1.50
CA GLN A 66 -0.51 -11.98 -0.64
C GLN A 66 -1.70 -12.53 0.16
N TRP A 67 -2.46 -11.66 0.84
CA TRP A 67 -3.65 -12.04 1.60
C TRP A 67 -4.69 -12.76 0.72
N ARG A 68 -4.89 -12.26 -0.50
CA ARG A 68 -5.78 -12.89 -1.48
C ARG A 68 -5.29 -14.30 -1.83
N HIS A 69 -4.00 -14.48 -2.10
CA HIS A 69 -3.43 -15.78 -2.46
C HIS A 69 -3.56 -16.79 -1.31
N GLU A 70 -3.21 -16.39 -0.09
CA GLU A 70 -3.32 -17.21 1.12
C GLU A 70 -4.76 -17.61 1.42
N SER A 71 -5.71 -16.69 1.22
CA SER A 71 -7.13 -16.95 1.41
C SER A 71 -7.64 -18.01 0.43
N HIS A 72 -7.29 -17.90 -0.85
CA HIS A 72 -7.66 -18.91 -1.85
C HIS A 72 -7.07 -20.28 -1.52
N GLN A 73 -5.77 -20.35 -1.21
CA GLN A 73 -5.11 -21.60 -0.81
C GLN A 73 -5.79 -22.26 0.39
N THR A 74 -6.16 -21.47 1.40
CA THR A 74 -6.84 -21.98 2.60
C THR A 74 -8.21 -22.57 2.26
N ILE A 75 -8.96 -21.91 1.39
CA ILE A 75 -10.27 -22.38 0.93
C ILE A 75 -10.11 -23.68 0.14
N ASP A 76 -9.16 -23.74 -0.79
CA ASP A 76 -8.91 -24.91 -1.64
C ASP A 76 -8.51 -26.13 -0.79
N LEU A 77 -7.59 -25.95 0.16
CA LEU A 77 -7.17 -27.00 1.09
C LEU A 77 -8.34 -27.50 1.95
N TYR A 78 -9.19 -26.59 2.43
CA TYR A 78 -10.36 -26.97 3.21
C TYR A 78 -11.36 -27.76 2.36
N TYR A 79 -11.61 -27.30 1.13
CA TYR A 79 -12.49 -27.99 0.19
C TYR A 79 -11.98 -29.39 -0.12
N GLU A 80 -10.70 -29.54 -0.47
CA GLU A 80 -10.09 -30.83 -0.77
C GLU A 80 -10.18 -31.79 0.42
N LYS A 81 -9.89 -31.30 1.64
CA LYS A 81 -10.07 -32.09 2.86
C LYS A 81 -11.51 -32.57 3.03
N LYS A 82 -12.50 -31.73 2.73
CA LYS A 82 -13.92 -32.12 2.80
C LYS A 82 -14.31 -33.12 1.73
N CYS A 83 -13.77 -33.04 0.52
CA CYS A 83 -13.94 -34.08 -0.49
C CYS A 83 -13.38 -35.42 -0.01
N GLN A 84 -12.15 -35.44 0.51
CA GLN A 84 -11.53 -36.67 1.04
C GLN A 84 -12.32 -37.26 2.22
N GLU A 85 -12.84 -36.42 3.12
CA GLU A 85 -13.71 -36.88 4.22
C GLU A 85 -15.01 -37.53 3.71
N LEU A 86 -15.56 -37.06 2.59
CA LEU A 86 -16.75 -37.64 1.97
C LEU A 86 -16.41 -38.96 1.27
N ASP A 87 -15.33 -39.00 0.49
CA ASP A 87 -14.88 -40.20 -0.22
C ASP A 87 -14.57 -41.35 0.76
N ASN A 88 -13.91 -41.04 1.88
CA ASN A 88 -13.62 -42.03 2.93
C ASN A 88 -14.85 -42.56 3.66
N LYS A 89 -15.99 -41.85 3.62
CA LYS A 89 -17.27 -42.31 4.20
C LYS A 89 -18.10 -43.16 3.24
N ILE A 90 -17.79 -43.12 1.95
CA ILE A 90 -18.44 -43.97 0.96
C ILE A 90 -17.84 -45.37 1.12
N ILE A 91 -18.58 -46.28 1.77
CA ILE A 91 -18.20 -47.68 1.83
C ILE A 91 -18.16 -48.21 0.39
N PRO A 92 -17.01 -48.74 -0.09
CA PRO A 92 -16.94 -49.34 -1.41
C PRO A 92 -18.04 -50.37 -1.60
N ASN A 93 -18.70 -50.33 -2.76
CA ASN A 93 -19.87 -51.16 -3.06
C ASN A 93 -19.57 -52.67 -2.90
N GLU A 94 -18.31 -53.06 -3.08
CA GLU A 94 -17.80 -54.42 -2.87
C GLU A 94 -17.86 -54.85 -1.40
N ILE A 95 -17.50 -53.98 -0.46
CA ILE A 95 -17.59 -54.23 0.98
C ILE A 95 -19.05 -54.30 1.42
N LEU A 96 -19.90 -53.43 0.87
CA LEU A 96 -21.35 -53.48 1.07
C LEU A 96 -21.97 -54.80 0.56
N ASN A 97 -21.56 -55.27 -0.62
CA ASN A 97 -22.04 -56.53 -1.18
C ASN A 97 -21.54 -57.75 -0.39
N GLN A 98 -20.28 -57.76 0.06
CA GLN A 98 -19.77 -58.81 0.93
C GLN A 98 -20.54 -58.87 2.27
N ASN A 99 -20.79 -57.72 2.90
CA ASN A 99 -21.58 -57.65 4.13
C ASN A 99 -23.02 -58.15 3.91
N ARG A 100 -23.64 -57.86 2.75
CA ARG A 100 -24.97 -58.38 2.40
C ARG A 100 -24.97 -59.89 2.25
N GLN A 101 -23.98 -60.48 1.58
CA GLN A 101 -23.86 -61.94 1.42
C GLN A 101 -23.66 -62.65 2.77
N VAL A 102 -22.86 -62.08 3.67
CA VAL A 102 -22.68 -62.61 5.03
C VAL A 102 -23.99 -62.59 5.81
N ILE A 103 -24.77 -61.50 5.73
CA ILE A 103 -26.09 -61.40 6.37
C ILE A 103 -27.07 -62.43 5.80
N GLU A 104 -27.09 -62.63 4.47
CA GLU A 104 -27.95 -63.65 3.84
C GLU A 104 -27.58 -65.06 4.31
N TRP A 105 -26.29 -65.37 4.42
CA TRP A 105 -25.84 -66.67 4.91
C TRP A 105 -26.22 -66.93 6.38
N ILE A 106 -26.16 -65.90 7.24
CA ILE A 106 -26.59 -66.00 8.63
C ILE A 106 -28.10 -66.22 8.75
N LYS A 107 -28.91 -65.62 7.87
CA LYS A 107 -30.38 -65.79 7.87
C LYS A 107 -30.84 -67.18 7.39
N LEU A 108 -30.00 -67.89 6.66
CA LEU A 108 -30.28 -69.23 6.11
C LEU A 108 -29.85 -70.37 7.04
N LYS A 109 -29.18 -70.06 8.16
CA LYS A 109 -28.90 -70.97 9.26
C LYS A 109 -29.93 -70.81 10.38
#